data_AF-A0A9D7IV45-F1
#
_entry.id   AF-A0A9D7IV45-F1
#
_cell.length_a   1.000
_cell.length_b   1.000
_cell.length_c   1.000
_cell.angle_alpha   90.00
_cell.angle_beta   90.00
_cell.angle_gamma   90.00
#
_symmetry.space_group_name_H-M   'P 1'
#
loop_
_entity.id
_entity.type
_entity.pdbx_description
1 polymer ?
#
loop_
_entity_poly.entity_id
_entity_poly.type
_entity_poly.pdbx_seq_one_letter_code
_entity_poly.pdbx_strand_id
1 'polypeptide(L)'
;MEPDYRKHLANGVSFKTPMTRLNSSLQFAYMNAPDGALVEINTSNTNAFIHVHLYSDAPLCAADWYVKNLGATSRAQQRTGPCEVPFAAPSEPLGVIRSPVATVRFGEVSLIIYPKQRPGKLVSPRGHVVDHIALSVQDLKAVLDRLKNRE
;
A
#
# COMPACT_ATOMS: atom_id res chain seq x y z
N MET A 1 7.80 -19.00 4.37
CA MET A 1 8.66 -17.82 4.14
C MET A 1 10.09 -18.21 3.78
N GLU A 2 10.98 -18.64 4.69
CA GLU A 2 12.38 -18.98 4.29
C GLU A 2 12.47 -20.02 3.14
N PRO A 3 11.69 -21.12 3.14
CA PRO A 3 11.65 -22.03 1.99
C PRO A 3 11.19 -21.35 0.69
N ASP A 4 10.19 -20.46 0.76
CA ASP A 4 9.66 -19.73 -0.41
C ASP A 4 10.69 -18.74 -0.94
N TYR A 5 11.36 -18.00 -0.05
CA TYR A 5 12.45 -17.08 -0.39
C TYR A 5 13.56 -17.80 -1.16
N ARG A 6 14.02 -18.96 -0.65
CA ARG A 6 15.03 -19.79 -1.34
C ARG A 6 14.54 -20.33 -2.68
N LYS A 7 13.28 -20.75 -2.76
CA LYS A 7 12.67 -21.21 -4.01
C LYS A 7 12.66 -20.11 -5.07
N HIS A 8 12.31 -18.87 -4.70
CA HIS A 8 12.35 -17.73 -5.61
C HIS A 8 13.77 -17.42 -6.09
N LEU A 9 14.76 -17.42 -5.18
CA LEU A 9 16.17 -17.27 -5.55
C LEU A 9 16.64 -18.36 -6.54
N ALA A 10 16.30 -19.63 -6.28
CA ALA A 10 16.66 -20.74 -7.16
C ALA A 10 16.02 -20.64 -8.55
N ASN A 11 14.88 -19.96 -8.66
CA ASN A 11 14.21 -19.64 -9.92
C ASN A 11 14.72 -18.33 -10.57
N GLY A 12 15.80 -17.74 -10.07
CA GLY A 12 16.43 -16.54 -10.64
C GLY A 12 15.74 -15.22 -10.27
N VAL A 13 14.81 -15.21 -9.33
CA VAL A 13 14.18 -13.96 -8.85
C VAL A 13 15.17 -13.22 -7.95
N SER A 14 15.44 -11.96 -8.28
CA SER A 14 16.26 -11.09 -7.44
C SER A 14 15.40 -10.36 -6.39
N PHE A 15 16.00 -10.07 -5.24
CA PHE A 15 15.35 -9.35 -4.15
C PHE A 15 15.96 -7.96 -3.97
N LYS A 16 15.09 -6.98 -3.71
CA LYS A 16 15.48 -5.61 -3.36
C LYS A 16 15.98 -5.51 -1.92
N THR A 17 15.44 -6.34 -1.05
CA THR A 17 15.81 -6.40 0.38
C THR A 17 16.12 -7.85 0.76
N PRO A 18 17.07 -8.08 1.67
CA PRO A 18 17.18 -9.40 2.30
C PRO A 18 15.88 -9.73 3.06
N MET A 19 15.70 -11.00 3.40
CA MET A 19 14.66 -11.40 4.36
C MET A 19 14.85 -10.59 5.66
N THR A 20 13.85 -9.78 5.98
CA THR A 20 13.87 -8.83 7.08
C THR A 20 12.80 -9.21 8.09
N ARG A 21 13.16 -9.23 9.37
CA ARG A 21 12.22 -9.44 10.47
C ARG A 21 11.69 -8.08 10.93
N LEU A 22 10.39 -7.84 10.80
CA LEU A 22 9.76 -6.61 11.28
C LEU A 22 9.44 -6.70 12.78
N ASN A 23 8.99 -7.87 13.24
CA ASN A 23 8.73 -8.17 14.65
C ASN A 23 8.81 -9.70 14.87
N SER A 24 8.42 -10.19 16.06
CA SER A 24 8.51 -11.62 16.41
C SER A 24 7.69 -12.55 15.50
N SER A 25 6.60 -12.06 14.90
CA SER A 25 5.70 -12.88 14.06
C SER A 25 5.74 -12.52 12.57
N LEU A 26 6.30 -11.37 12.20
CA LEU A 26 6.32 -10.87 10.84
C LEU A 26 7.75 -10.82 10.26
N GLN A 27 7.97 -11.59 9.19
CA GLN A 27 9.12 -11.43 8.30
C GLN A 27 8.62 -11.11 6.90
N PHE A 28 9.39 -10.31 6.16
CA PHE A 28 9.08 -9.94 4.78
C PHE A 28 10.34 -9.86 3.93
N ALA A 29 10.17 -9.92 2.61
CA ALA A 29 11.19 -9.59 1.63
C ALA A 29 10.53 -9.02 0.37
N TYR A 30 11.17 -8.03 -0.27
CA TYR A 30 10.70 -7.46 -1.52
C TYR A 30 11.44 -8.08 -2.71
N MET A 31 10.71 -8.79 -3.57
CA MET A 31 11.19 -9.23 -4.88
C MET A 31 11.20 -8.06 -5.86
N ASN A 32 12.21 -7.99 -6.73
CA ASN A 32 12.18 -7.08 -7.85
C ASN A 32 11.20 -7.60 -8.90
N ALA A 33 10.34 -6.72 -9.39
CA ALA A 33 9.47 -6.92 -10.54
C ALA A 33 9.88 -5.96 -11.67
N PRO A 34 9.31 -6.09 -12.89
CA PRO A 34 9.54 -5.14 -13.97
C PRO A 34 9.29 -3.68 -13.54
N ASP A 35 9.90 -2.73 -14.25
CA ASP A 35 9.79 -1.28 -14.01
C ASP A 35 10.16 -0.82 -12.59
N GLY A 36 10.93 -1.63 -11.86
CA GLY A 36 11.32 -1.33 -10.47
C GLY A 36 10.16 -1.47 -9.48
N ALA A 37 9.05 -2.09 -9.87
CA ALA A 37 7.99 -2.47 -8.95
C ALA A 37 8.50 -3.54 -7.97
N LEU A 38 7.82 -3.63 -6.82
CA LEU A 38 8.18 -4.56 -5.76
C LEU A 38 7.01 -5.47 -5.45
N VAL A 39 7.29 -6.77 -5.30
CA VAL A 39 6.32 -7.74 -4.80
C VAL A 39 6.79 -8.19 -3.42
N GLU A 40 5.94 -7.99 -2.42
CA GLU A 40 6.23 -8.45 -1.06
C GLU A 40 5.84 -9.92 -0.90
N ILE A 41 6.77 -10.72 -0.36
CA ILE A 41 6.44 -11.99 0.30
C ILE A 41 6.63 -11.80 1.80
N ASN A 42 5.74 -12.37 2.60
CA ASN A 42 5.81 -12.26 4.05
C ASN A 42 5.31 -13.53 4.75
N THR A 43 5.27 -13.51 6.09
CA THR A 43 4.80 -14.63 6.92
C THR A 43 3.28 -14.69 7.08
N SER A 44 2.53 -14.16 6.10
CA SER A 44 1.07 -14.34 6.01
C SER A 44 0.70 -15.81 6.12
N ASN A 45 -0.45 -16.09 6.76
CA ASN A 45 -1.02 -17.42 6.88
C ASN A 45 -1.80 -17.86 5.63
N THR A 46 -1.83 -17.03 4.59
CA THR A 46 -2.47 -17.29 3.30
C THR A 46 -1.54 -16.99 2.13
N ASN A 47 -1.70 -17.73 1.04
CA ASN A 47 -1.03 -17.52 -0.25
C ASN A 47 -1.82 -16.54 -1.16
N ALA A 48 -2.86 -15.89 -0.64
CA ALA A 48 -3.66 -14.92 -1.38
C ALA A 48 -2.98 -13.55 -1.46
N PHE A 49 -3.42 -12.73 -2.41
CA PHE A 49 -3.12 -11.31 -2.45
C PHE A 49 -3.83 -10.58 -1.30
N ILE A 50 -3.07 -9.98 -0.40
CA ILE A 50 -3.59 -9.44 0.86
C ILE A 50 -3.50 -7.91 0.99
N HIS A 51 -2.60 -7.26 0.27
CA HIS A 51 -2.47 -5.80 0.35
C HIS A 51 -1.74 -5.17 -0.85
N VAL A 52 -1.94 -3.86 -1.00
CA VAL A 52 -1.17 -2.97 -1.89
C VAL A 52 -0.62 -1.81 -1.08
N HIS A 53 0.60 -1.40 -1.40
CA HIS A 53 1.20 -0.16 -0.89
C HIS A 53 0.98 0.97 -1.88
N LEU A 54 0.43 2.09 -1.40
CA LEU A 54 0.27 3.34 -2.13
C LEU A 54 1.17 4.42 -1.53
N TYR A 55 1.61 5.37 -2.35
CA TYR A 55 2.26 6.59 -1.90
C TYR A 55 1.34 7.80 -2.05
N SER A 56 1.32 8.68 -1.07
CA SER A 56 0.50 9.90 -1.05
C SER A 56 1.25 11.08 -0.44
N ASP A 57 0.92 12.28 -0.90
CA ASP A 57 1.30 13.55 -0.26
C ASP A 57 0.56 13.76 1.07
N ALA A 58 -0.65 13.20 1.20
CA ALA A 58 -1.46 13.27 2.42
C ALA A 58 -2.11 11.90 2.69
N PRO A 59 -1.38 10.93 3.28
CA PRO A 59 -1.85 9.56 3.46
C PRO A 59 -3.19 9.43 4.20
N LEU A 60 -3.40 10.25 5.24
CA LEU A 60 -4.65 10.21 6.01
C LEU A 60 -5.82 10.79 5.20
N CYS A 61 -5.60 11.88 4.44
CA CYS A 61 -6.64 12.45 3.57
C CYS A 61 -7.04 11.49 2.46
N ALA A 62 -6.06 10.78 1.89
CA ALA A 62 -6.33 9.74 0.90
C ALA A 62 -7.20 8.62 1.49
N ALA A 63 -6.91 8.14 2.70
CA ALA A 63 -7.74 7.16 3.38
C ALA A 63 -9.17 7.66 3.61
N ASP A 64 -9.35 8.89 4.10
CA ASP A 64 -10.66 9.51 4.28
C ASP A 64 -11.42 9.58 2.95
N TRP A 65 -10.71 9.88 1.86
CA TRP A 65 -11.26 9.86 0.51
C TRP A 65 -11.60 8.45 0.03
N TYR A 66 -10.93 7.37 0.43
CA TYR A 66 -11.38 6.03 0.07
C TYR A 66 -12.65 5.64 0.86
N VAL A 67 -12.71 5.97 2.14
CA VAL A 67 -13.83 5.66 3.03
C VAL A 67 -15.11 6.38 2.60
N LYS A 68 -15.08 7.72 2.49
CA LYS A 68 -16.26 8.57 2.22
C LYS A 68 -17.02 8.20 0.94
N ASN A 69 -16.31 7.56 0.02
CA ASN A 69 -16.44 7.90 -1.38
C ASN A 69 -16.42 6.63 -2.23
N LEU A 70 -15.70 5.60 -1.78
CA LEU A 70 -15.73 4.26 -2.35
C LEU A 70 -16.19 3.20 -1.33
N GLY A 71 -16.51 3.61 -0.10
CA GLY A 71 -17.02 2.70 0.94
C GLY A 71 -15.95 1.79 1.54
N ALA A 72 -14.67 2.17 1.44
CA ALA A 72 -13.61 1.44 2.11
C ALA A 72 -13.84 1.41 3.63
N THR A 73 -13.44 0.33 4.29
CA THR A 73 -13.52 0.24 5.76
C THR A 73 -12.17 0.57 6.40
N SER A 74 -12.19 1.20 7.57
CA SER A 74 -11.00 1.45 8.37
C SER A 74 -11.20 0.87 9.76
N ARG A 75 -10.14 0.26 10.32
CA ARG A 75 -10.12 -0.17 11.73
C ARG A 75 -9.61 0.93 12.67
N ALA A 76 -9.06 2.01 12.12
CA ALA A 76 -8.60 3.13 12.93
C ALA A 76 -9.81 3.86 13.52
N GLN A 77 -9.67 4.36 14.76
CA GLN A 77 -10.66 5.27 15.34
C GLN A 77 -10.84 6.49 14.41
N GLN A 78 -12.08 6.98 14.36
CA GLN A 78 -12.39 8.16 13.58
C GLN A 78 -11.53 9.34 14.07
N ARG A 79 -10.68 9.83 13.18
CA ARG A 79 -9.72 10.88 13.47
C ARG A 79 -10.46 12.19 13.71
N THR A 80 -10.09 12.90 14.78
CA THR A 80 -10.70 14.19 15.17
C THR A 80 -9.89 15.42 14.73
N GLY A 81 -8.64 15.26 14.30
CA GLY A 81 -7.73 16.36 13.90
C GLY A 81 -7.80 16.72 12.41
N PRO A 82 -6.76 17.37 11.85
CA PRO A 82 -6.54 17.52 10.41
C PRO A 82 -5.98 16.24 9.77
N CYS A 83 -6.28 16.00 8.48
CA CYS A 83 -5.76 14.83 7.76
C CYS A 83 -4.39 15.11 7.12
N GLU A 84 -4.09 16.38 6.84
CA GLU A 84 -2.78 16.83 6.40
C GLU A 84 -1.90 17.05 7.63
N VAL A 85 -0.89 16.20 7.78
CA VAL A 85 0.07 16.27 8.88
C VAL A 85 1.49 16.09 8.34
N PRO A 86 2.51 16.72 8.95
CA PRO A 86 3.89 16.59 8.51
C PRO A 86 4.37 15.14 8.52
N PHE A 87 5.28 14.82 7.59
CA PHE A 87 5.94 13.52 7.56
C PHE A 87 6.97 13.42 8.68
N ALA A 88 7.13 12.22 9.23
CA ALA A 88 8.24 11.91 10.11
C ALA A 88 9.56 11.83 9.33
N ALA A 89 10.68 11.85 10.06
CA ALA A 89 11.98 11.56 9.46
C ALA A 89 12.02 10.13 8.88
N PRO A 90 12.78 9.90 7.79
CA PRO A 90 13.06 8.56 7.30
C PRO A 90 13.63 7.64 8.40
N SER A 91 13.17 6.39 8.42
CA SER A 91 13.61 5.38 9.39
C SER A 91 14.76 4.53 8.85
N GLU A 92 15.80 4.34 9.67
CA GLU A 92 16.90 3.42 9.41
C GLU A 92 16.45 1.95 9.56
N PRO A 93 17.10 0.98 8.87
CA PRO A 93 18.23 1.13 7.92
C PRO A 93 17.79 1.38 6.47
N LEU A 94 16.48 1.40 6.20
CA LEU A 94 15.94 1.42 4.83
C LEU A 94 15.73 2.84 4.29
N GLY A 95 15.91 3.88 5.11
CA GLY A 95 15.65 5.27 4.73
C GLY A 95 14.20 5.52 4.32
N VAL A 96 13.24 4.78 4.88
CA VAL A 96 11.81 4.87 4.48
C VAL A 96 11.02 5.74 5.44
N ILE A 97 10.19 6.62 4.89
CA ILE A 97 9.25 7.46 5.64
C ILE A 97 8.00 6.63 5.93
N ARG A 98 7.74 6.35 7.22
CA ARG A 98 6.66 5.45 7.66
C ARG A 98 5.44 6.15 8.25
N SER A 99 5.55 7.44 8.58
CA SER A 99 4.50 8.18 9.25
C SER A 99 4.29 9.55 8.59
N PRO A 100 3.03 9.98 8.39
CA PRO A 100 1.79 9.28 8.74
C PRO A 100 1.50 8.10 7.80
N VAL A 101 0.91 7.02 8.32
CA VAL A 101 0.41 5.89 7.52
C VAL A 101 -1.06 5.68 7.79
N ALA A 102 -1.82 5.33 6.76
CA ALA A 102 -3.20 4.92 6.90
C ALA A 102 -3.44 3.57 6.21
N THR A 103 -4.39 2.80 6.74
CA THR A 103 -4.82 1.55 6.11
C THR A 103 -6.33 1.53 5.98
N VAL A 104 -6.81 1.33 4.76
CA VAL A 104 -8.23 1.08 4.46
C VAL A 104 -8.38 -0.29 3.81
N ARG A 105 -9.59 -0.87 3.82
CA ARG A 105 -9.87 -2.19 3.28
C ARG A 105 -11.03 -2.20 2.31
N PHE A 106 -10.88 -3.04 1.28
CA PHE A 106 -11.93 -3.47 0.38
C PHE A 106 -12.04 -5.00 0.50
N GLY A 107 -13.04 -5.47 1.25
CA GLY A 107 -13.10 -6.88 1.67
C GLY A 107 -11.85 -7.27 2.45
N GLU A 108 -11.18 -8.34 2.00
CA GLU A 108 -9.99 -8.90 2.64
C GLU A 108 -8.67 -8.21 2.22
N VAL A 109 -8.72 -7.33 1.21
CA VAL A 109 -7.52 -6.64 0.69
C VAL A 109 -7.33 -5.29 1.40
N SER A 110 -6.11 -5.06 1.88
CA SER A 110 -5.73 -3.79 2.51
C SER A 110 -5.04 -2.85 1.52
N LEU A 111 -5.45 -1.59 1.48
CA LEU A 111 -4.65 -0.51 0.89
C LEU A 111 -3.90 0.19 2.02
N ILE A 112 -2.58 0.04 2.04
CA ILE A 112 -1.69 0.69 3.00
C ILE A 112 -1.08 1.90 2.31
N ILE A 113 -1.38 3.08 2.83
CA ILE A 113 -1.03 4.36 2.21
C ILE A 113 0.10 4.96 3.02
N TYR A 114 1.29 4.97 2.41
CA TYR A 114 2.50 5.57 2.96
C TYR A 114 2.71 7.00 2.45
N PRO A 115 3.51 7.80 3.16
CA PRO A 115 4.03 9.06 2.64
C PRO A 115 4.80 8.83 1.34
N LYS A 116 4.82 9.81 0.43
CA LYS A 116 5.77 9.77 -0.70
C LYS A 116 7.21 9.68 -0.16
N GLN A 117 8.03 8.85 -0.78
CA GLN A 117 9.37 8.53 -0.27
C GLN A 117 10.48 9.44 -0.83
N ARG A 118 10.19 10.22 -1.87
CA ARG A 118 11.17 11.07 -2.54
C ARG A 118 10.65 12.50 -2.69
N PRO A 119 11.54 13.51 -2.63
CA PRO A 119 11.18 14.87 -3.02
C PRO A 119 10.81 14.89 -4.52
N GLY A 120 9.64 15.44 -4.84
CA GLY A 120 9.09 15.45 -6.20
C GLY A 120 7.56 15.38 -6.18
N LYS A 121 6.96 15.67 -7.34
CA LYS A 121 5.54 15.40 -7.58
C LYS A 121 5.35 13.92 -7.91
N LEU A 122 4.27 13.33 -7.41
CA LEU A 122 3.85 12.00 -7.89
C LEU A 122 3.51 12.09 -9.38
N VAL A 123 3.94 11.09 -10.14
CA VAL A 123 3.70 11.00 -11.58
C VAL A 123 2.52 10.06 -11.87
N SER A 124 1.95 10.16 -13.07
CA SER A 124 0.89 9.24 -13.50
C SER A 124 1.41 7.80 -13.51
N PRO A 125 0.63 6.82 -13.05
CA PRO A 125 1.03 5.43 -13.10
C PRO A 125 0.85 4.81 -14.51
N ARG A 126 0.30 5.56 -15.48
CA ARG A 126 0.11 5.10 -16.86
C ARG A 126 1.44 4.72 -17.52
N GLY A 127 1.52 3.51 -18.05
CA GLY A 127 2.72 2.99 -18.70
C GLY A 127 3.71 2.33 -17.73
N HIS A 128 3.37 2.24 -16.45
CA HIS A 128 4.09 1.41 -15.48
C HIS A 128 3.38 0.06 -15.30
N VAL A 129 4.13 -0.97 -14.89
CA VAL A 129 3.58 -2.32 -14.63
C VAL A 129 2.38 -2.37 -13.67
N VAL A 130 2.30 -1.44 -12.70
CA VAL A 130 1.11 -1.23 -11.86
C VAL A 130 0.53 0.14 -12.20
N ASP A 131 -0.44 0.16 -13.11
CA ASP A 131 -1.10 1.38 -13.59
C ASP A 131 -2.52 1.58 -13.05
N HIS A 132 -3.20 0.52 -12.61
CA HIS A 132 -4.54 0.57 -12.04
C HIS A 132 -4.78 -0.47 -10.95
N ILE A 133 -5.81 -0.21 -10.13
CA ILE A 133 -6.37 -1.15 -9.17
C ILE A 133 -7.87 -1.21 -9.42
N ALA A 134 -8.40 -2.41 -9.64
CA ALA A 134 -9.84 -2.62 -9.74
C ALA A 134 -10.43 -2.87 -8.34
N LEU A 135 -11.47 -2.12 -7.99
CA LEU A 135 -12.14 -2.21 -6.70
C LEU A 135 -13.59 -2.64 -6.90
N SER A 136 -14.02 -3.67 -6.18
CA SER A 136 -15.42 -4.08 -6.13
C SER A 136 -16.19 -3.23 -5.12
N VAL A 137 -17.41 -2.84 -5.48
CA VAL A 137 -18.32 -2.06 -4.65
C VAL A 137 -19.72 -2.69 -4.73
N GLN A 138 -20.53 -2.50 -3.69
CA GLN A 138 -21.88 -3.10 -3.62
C GLN A 138 -22.83 -2.54 -4.69
N ASP A 139 -22.79 -1.24 -4.94
CA ASP A 139 -23.60 -0.56 -5.95
C ASP A 139 -22.71 0.33 -6.82
N LEU A 140 -22.34 -0.19 -8.01
CA LEU A 140 -21.49 0.50 -8.95
C LEU A 140 -22.14 1.79 -9.46
N LYS A 141 -23.45 1.80 -9.71
CA LYS A 141 -24.14 2.97 -10.25
C LYS A 141 -24.12 4.10 -9.24
N ALA A 142 -24.49 3.82 -7.99
CA ALA A 142 -24.49 4.84 -6.93
C ALA A 142 -23.07 5.40 -6.66
N VAL A 143 -22.05 4.55 -6.71
CA VAL A 143 -20.65 5.00 -6.56
C VAL A 143 -20.21 5.87 -7.74
N LEU A 144 -20.55 5.49 -8.97
CA LEU A 144 -20.22 6.29 -10.17
C LEU A 144 -20.94 7.63 -10.17
N ASP A 145 -22.23 7.67 -9.81
CA ASP A 145 -22.99 8.91 -9.70
C ASP A 145 -22.35 9.84 -8.65
N ARG A 146 -21.96 9.29 -7.49
CA ARG A 146 -21.22 10.04 -6.46
C ARG A 146 -19.87 10.55 -6.95
N LEU A 147 -19.15 9.80 -7.77
CA LEU A 147 -17.83 10.20 -8.30
C LEU A 147 -17.95 11.29 -9.37
N LYS A 148 -18.98 11.24 -10.22
CA LYS A 148 -19.22 12.24 -11.27
C LYS A 148 -19.69 13.58 -10.69
N ASN A 149 -20.41 13.54 -9.57
CA ASN A 149 -20.97 14.72 -8.92
C ASN A 149 -20.08 15.29 -7.80
N ARG A 150 -18.77 14.98 -7.81
CA ARG A 150 -17.85 15.61 -6.85
C ARG A 150 -17.41 16.96 -7.37
N GLU A 151 -17.68 17.97 -6.57
CA GLU A 151 -16.99 19.26 -6.63
C GLU A 151 -15.55 19.13 -6.10
#